data_AF-A0A938TG49-F1
#
_entry.id   AF-A0A938TG49-F1
#
_cell.length_a   1.000
_cell.length_b   1.000
_cell.length_c   1.000
_cell.angle_alpha   90.00
_cell.angle_beta   90.00
_cell.angle_gamma   90.00
#
_symmetry.space_group_name_H-M   'P 1'
#
loop_
_entity.id
_entity.type
_entity.pdbx_description
1 polymer ?
#
loop_
_entity_poly.entity_id
_entity_poly.type
_entity_poly.pdbx_seq_one_letter_code
_entity_poly.pdbx_strand_id
1 'polypeptide(L)' 'RADAGGASLAGRQGMINALRRLQSLHDPVPLPDKMAAFGINGGRPSGIRALFTTHPPLEDRIAALEAAR' A
#
# COMPACT_ATOMS: atom_id res chain seq x y z
N ARG A 1 -11.99 -3.44 1.43
CA ARG A 1 -12.95 -4.51 1.86
C ARG A 1 -12.43 -5.91 1.56
N ALA A 2 -11.75 -6.14 0.43
CA ALA A 2 -11.16 -7.44 0.12
C ALA A 2 -10.26 -7.99 1.24
N ASP A 3 -9.41 -7.15 1.86
CA ASP A 3 -8.52 -7.58 2.95
C ASP A 3 -9.28 -8.12 4.17
N ALA A 4 -10.38 -7.47 4.57
CA ALA A 4 -11.21 -7.94 5.67
C ALA A 4 -11.87 -9.28 5.34
N GLY A 5 -12.39 -9.43 4.11
CA GLY A 5 -12.94 -10.70 3.63
C GLY A 5 -11.88 -11.82 3.62
N GLY A 6 -10.71 -11.55 3.06
CA GLY A 6 -9.60 -12.50 3.05
C GLY A 6 -9.09 -12.82 4.46
N ALA A 7 -9.04 -11.85 5.37
CA ALA A 7 -8.68 -12.08 6.77
C ALA A 7 -9.72 -12.95 7.49
N SER A 8 -11.01 -12.80 7.18
CA SER A 8 -12.07 -13.65 7.75
C SER A 8 -12.02 -15.09 7.24
N LEU A 9 -11.55 -15.32 6.01
CA LEU A 9 -11.51 -16.65 5.38
C LEU A 9 -10.19 -17.39 5.63
N ALA A 10 -9.05 -16.72 5.49
CA ALA A 10 -7.71 -17.31 5.55
C ALA A 10 -6.94 -16.96 6.84
N GLY A 11 -7.53 -16.14 7.71
CA GLY A 11 -6.94 -15.69 8.96
C GLY A 11 -6.27 -14.32 8.86
N ARG A 12 -6.49 -13.50 9.89
CA ARG A 12 -5.99 -12.12 9.99
C ARG A 12 -4.47 -12.02 9.88
N GLN A 13 -3.74 -12.83 10.64
CA GLN A 13 -2.27 -12.79 10.62
C GLN A 13 -1.72 -13.24 9.26
N GLY A 14 -2.34 -14.22 8.62
CA GLY A 14 -1.98 -14.65 7.27
C GLY A 14 -2.13 -13.52 6.26
N MET A 15 -3.23 -12.76 6.33
CA MET A 15 -3.45 -11.60 5.48
C MET A 15 -2.44 -10.47 5.73
N ILE A 16 -2.14 -10.15 7.00
CA ILE A 16 -1.12 -9.14 7.35
C ILE A 16 0.25 -9.54 6.78
N ASN A 17 0.65 -10.81 6.94
CA ASN A 17 1.92 -11.32 6.43
C ASN A 17 1.98 -11.25 4.89
N ALA A 18 0.88 -11.60 4.22
CA ALA A 18 0.78 -11.49 2.76
C ALA A 18 0.93 -10.03 2.28
N LEU A 19 0.27 -9.07 2.95
CA LEU A 19 0.40 -7.65 2.61
C LEU A 19 1.81 -7.11 2.85
N ARG A 20 2.46 -7.50 3.96
CA ARG A 20 3.87 -7.14 4.22
C ARG A 20 4.81 -7.74 3.17
N ARG A 21 4.55 -8.96 2.72
CA ARG A 21 5.31 -9.57 1.61
C ARG A 21 5.10 -8.83 0.30
N LEU A 22 3.87 -8.39 0.02
CA LEU A 22 3.56 -7.60 -1.17
C LEU A 22 4.23 -6.23 -1.14
N GLN A 23 4.36 -5.62 0.04
CA GLN A 23 5.07 -4.36 0.24
C GLN A 23 6.55 -4.50 -0.11
N SER A 24 7.23 -5.54 0.39
CA SER A 24 8.64 -5.76 0.08
C SER A 24 8.94 -6.10 -1.39
N LEU A 25 7.93 -6.54 -2.14
CA LEU A 25 8.05 -6.72 -3.60
C LEU A 25 7.89 -5.41 -4.37
N HIS A 26 7.24 -4.42 -3.78
CA HIS A 26 6.91 -3.14 -4.41
C HIS A 26 7.75 -1.99 -3.90
N ASP A 27 8.84 -2.24 -3.16
CA ASP A 27 9.76 -1.19 -2.74
C ASP A 27 10.22 -0.42 -4.00
N PRO A 28 9.78 0.84 -4.17
CA PRO A 28 10.07 1.56 -5.40
C PRO A 28 11.57 1.79 -5.45
N VAL A 29 12.20 1.40 -6.57
CA VAL A 29 13.55 1.86 -6.85
C VAL A 29 13.52 3.38 -6.85
N PRO A 30 14.36 4.07 -6.04
CA PRO A 30 14.36 5.52 -6.01
C PRO A 30 14.63 6.05 -7.42
N LEU A 31 13.68 6.81 -7.94
CA LEU A 31 13.82 7.43 -9.26
C LEU A 31 14.94 8.48 -9.21
N PRO A 32 15.75 8.62 -10.27
CA PRO A 32 16.74 9.69 -10.36
C PRO A 32 16.07 11.06 -10.21
N ASP A 33 16.68 11.97 -9.44
CA ASP A 33 16.14 13.32 -9.17
C ASP A 33 15.81 14.11 -10.45
N LYS A 34 16.56 13.84 -11.52
CA LYS A 34 16.33 14.45 -12.84
C LYS A 34 14.97 14.12 -13.44
N MET A 35 14.35 12.99 -13.07
CA MET A 35 12.99 12.62 -13.51
C MET A 35 11.90 13.39 -12.77
N ALA A 36 12.13 13.75 -11.50
CA ALA A 36 11.19 14.55 -10.72
C ALA A 36 10.98 15.95 -11.33
N ALA A 37 12.03 16.52 -11.94
CA ALA A 37 11.96 17.79 -12.68
C ALA A 37 10.99 17.75 -13.88
N PHE A 38 10.71 16.57 -14.45
CA PHE A 38 9.71 16.36 -15.50
C PHE A 38 8.31 16.07 -14.96
N GLY A 39 8.08 16.20 -13.64
CA GLY A 39 6.79 15.91 -12.99
C GLY A 39 6.52 14.41 -12.76
N ILE A 40 7.51 13.55 -13.00
CA ILE A 40 7.45 12.12 -12.75
C ILE A 40 7.81 11.87 -11.29
N ASN A 41 6.78 11.77 -10.44
CA ASN A 41 6.92 11.46 -9.02
C ASN A 41 6.68 9.97 -8.79
N GLY A 42 7.71 9.23 -8.36
CA GLY A 42 7.62 7.81 -7.94
C GLY A 42 7.43 7.61 -6.44
N GLY A 43 7.23 8.69 -5.68
CA GLY A 43 6.97 8.64 -4.24
C GLY A 43 5.51 8.31 -3.90
N ARG A 44 5.22 8.20 -2.60
CA ARG A 44 3.86 7.95 -2.10
C ARG A 44 2.88 9.01 -2.62
N PRO A 45 1.70 8.62 -3.14
CA PRO A 45 0.70 9.57 -3.59
C PRO A 45 0.21 10.43 -2.42
N SER A 46 0.27 11.75 -2.56
CA SER A 46 -0.15 12.72 -1.55
C SER A 46 -1.05 13.81 -2.15
N GLY A 47 -1.78 14.52 -1.29
CA GLY A 47 -2.70 15.60 -1.70
C GLY A 47 -3.77 15.13 -2.67
N ILE A 48 -4.00 15.88 -3.76
CA ILE A 48 -5.01 15.54 -4.77
C ILE A 48 -4.74 14.17 -5.43
N ARG A 49 -3.48 13.73 -5.56
CA ARG A 49 -3.16 12.44 -6.19
C ARG A 49 -3.68 11.27 -5.34
N ALA A 50 -3.68 11.40 -4.02
CA ALA A 50 -4.23 10.37 -3.13
C ALA A 50 -5.73 10.15 -3.39
N LEU A 51 -6.48 11.21 -3.74
CA LEU A 51 -7.91 11.12 -4.05
C LEU A 51 -8.21 10.32 -5.34
N PHE A 52 -7.26 10.25 -6.27
CA PHE A 52 -7.39 9.49 -7.52
C PHE A 52 -6.86 8.06 -7.42
N THR A 53 -6.35 7.63 -6.26
CA THR A 53 -5.95 6.24 -6.06
C THR A 53 -7.17 5.34 -5.97
N THR A 54 -7.13 4.19 -6.66
CA THR A 54 -8.23 3.21 -6.63
C THR A 54 -8.25 2.40 -5.34
N HIS A 55 -7.11 2.33 -4.66
CA HIS A 55 -6.92 1.57 -3.43
C HIS A 55 -6.00 2.34 -2.47
N PRO A 56 -6.24 2.21 -1.16
CA PRO A 56 -5.34 2.79 -0.16
C PRO A 56 -3.96 2.12 -0.22
N PRO A 57 -2.90 2.83 0.22
CA PRO A 57 -1.56 2.28 0.41
C PRO A 57 -1.53 0.97 1.22
N LEU A 58 -0.49 0.17 1.02
CA LEU A 58 -0.34 -1.12 1.73
C LEU A 58 -0.22 -0.93 3.24
N GLU A 59 0.42 0.14 3.69
CA GLU A 59 0.56 0.51 5.09
C GLU A 59 -0.80 0.72 5.75
N ASP A 60 -1.69 1.46 5.09
CA ASP A 60 -3.03 1.74 5.59
C ASP A 60 -3.88 0.47 5.66
N ARG A 61 -3.70 -0.43 4.68
CA ARG A 61 -4.38 -1.74 4.65
C ARG A 61 -3.92 -2.64 5.79
N ILE A 62 -2.62 -2.67 6.08
CA ILE A 62 -2.06 -3.41 7.21
C ILE A 62 -2.55 -2.83 8.53
N ALA A 63 -2.49 -1.50 8.69
CA ALA A 63 -2.96 -0.81 9.89
C ALA A 63 -4.45 -1.09 10.18
N ALA A 64 -5.29 -1.12 9.13
CA ALA A 64 -6.71 -1.46 9.27
C ALA A 64 -6.93 -2.88 9.81
N LEU A 65 -6.12 -3.87 9.37
CA LEU A 65 -6.18 -5.24 9.88
C LEU A 65 -5.57 -5.40 11.28
N GLU A 66 -4.58 -4.59 11.63
CA GLU A 66 -3.99 -4.58 12.97
C GLU A 66 -4.94 -3.94 14.00
N ALA A 67 -5.68 -2.91 13.60
CA ALA A 67 -6.66 -2.21 14.43
C ALA A 67 -7.99 -2.96 14.57
N ALA A 68 -8.37 -3.75 13.56
CA ALA A 68 -9.52 -4.66 13.65
C ALA A 68 -9.18 -5.79 14.64
N ARG A 69 -9.62 -5.64 15.90
CA ARG A 69 -9.54 -6.69 16.93
C ARG A 69 -10.38 -7.91 16.55
#